data_AF-A0A6N4T524-F1
#
_entry.id   AF-A0A6N4T524-F1
#
_cell.length_a   1.000
_cell.length_b   1.000
_cell.length_c   1.000
_cell.angle_alpha   90.00
_cell.angle_beta   90.00
_cell.angle_gamma   90.00
#
_symmetry.space_group_name_H-M   'P 1'
#
loop_
_entity.id
_entity.type
_entity.pdbx_description
1 polymer ?
#
loop_
_entity_poly.entity_id
_entity_poly.type
_entity_poly.pdbx_seq_one_letter_code
_entity_poly.pdbx_strand_id
1 'polypeptide(L)'
;MNTTINTVSVADGARDFDFFIGNWQVRHRRLKERLASCDEWLEFNGSTSVIAILGGAGNMDDNVLDMPGCTYRAATLRSFDIEKGIWSIWWLDGRYPTHLDTPMQGRFENGAGKFYADDTFTGKPIRVRFIWSMPAPDQPRWEQAFSVDGGISWETNWIMNFQRAE
;
A
#
# COMPACT_ATOMS: atom_id res chain seq x y z
N MET A 1 -11.28 -37.55 15.99
CA MET A 1 -11.57 -36.10 15.91
C MET A 1 -10.51 -35.49 15.03
N ASN A 2 -10.83 -35.24 13.76
CA ASN A 2 -9.88 -34.66 12.81
C ASN A 2 -9.98 -33.13 12.88
N THR A 3 -8.96 -32.51 13.44
CA THR A 3 -8.77 -31.07 13.36
C THR A 3 -8.18 -30.75 11.99
N THR A 4 -9.01 -30.31 11.06
CA THR A 4 -8.56 -29.79 9.76
C THR A 4 -7.87 -28.44 10.02
N ILE A 5 -6.55 -28.45 10.10
CA ILE A 5 -5.77 -27.20 10.01
C ILE A 5 -5.88 -26.78 8.54
N ASN A 6 -6.62 -25.71 8.27
CA ASN A 6 -6.59 -25.03 6.98
C ASN A 6 -5.18 -24.46 6.79
N THR A 7 -4.29 -25.26 6.21
CA THR A 7 -3.06 -24.75 5.62
C THR A 7 -3.45 -23.97 4.37
N VAL A 8 -3.64 -22.66 4.52
CA VAL A 8 -3.60 -21.74 3.36
C VAL A 8 -2.27 -22.03 2.68
N SER A 9 -2.32 -22.54 1.45
CA SER A 9 -1.12 -22.93 0.75
C SER A 9 -0.34 -21.67 0.36
N VAL A 10 0.99 -21.75 0.30
CA VAL A 10 1.82 -20.63 -0.18
C VAL A 10 1.43 -20.18 -1.60
N ALA A 11 0.77 -21.07 -2.37
CA ALA A 11 0.18 -20.74 -3.67
C ALA A 11 -1.07 -19.84 -3.59
N ASP A 12 -1.78 -19.79 -2.45
CA ASP A 12 -2.92 -18.90 -2.24
C ASP A 12 -2.46 -17.44 -2.01
N GLY A 13 -1.29 -17.24 -1.40
CA GLY A 13 -0.77 -15.88 -1.10
C GLY A 13 -0.49 -15.04 -2.35
N ALA A 14 -0.20 -15.66 -3.49
CA ALA A 14 -0.04 -14.96 -4.76
C ALA A 14 -1.33 -14.26 -5.23
N ARG A 15 -2.48 -14.64 -4.68
CA ARG A 15 -3.80 -14.08 -5.01
C ARG A 15 -4.28 -13.04 -3.99
N ASP A 16 -3.47 -12.72 -2.98
CA ASP A 16 -3.87 -11.82 -1.90
C ASP A 16 -4.35 -10.45 -2.40
N PHE A 17 -3.83 -9.97 -3.54
CA PHE A 17 -4.22 -8.70 -4.16
C PHE A 17 -5.26 -8.83 -5.29
N ASP A 18 -5.81 -10.01 -5.55
CA ASP A 18 -6.81 -10.21 -6.63
C ASP A 18 -8.01 -9.27 -6.48
N PHE A 19 -8.40 -8.96 -5.23
CA PHE A 19 -9.50 -8.04 -4.93
C PHE A 19 -9.29 -6.64 -5.52
N PHE A 20 -8.03 -6.23 -5.73
CA PHE A 20 -7.64 -4.89 -6.12
C PHE A 20 -7.50 -4.71 -7.63
N ILE A 21 -7.55 -5.78 -8.43
CA ILE A 21 -7.50 -5.68 -9.89
C ILE A 21 -8.72 -4.91 -10.43
N GLY A 22 -8.48 -3.98 -11.36
CA GLY A 22 -9.50 -3.15 -11.97
C GLY A 22 -9.27 -1.65 -11.79
N ASN A 23 -10.33 -0.86 -12.03
CA ASN A 23 -10.28 0.60 -11.94
C ASN A 23 -10.98 1.09 -10.68
N TRP A 24 -10.40 2.10 -10.05
CA TRP A 24 -10.86 2.61 -8.76
C TRP A 24 -10.83 4.13 -8.72
N GLN A 25 -11.84 4.70 -8.07
CA GLN A 25 -11.79 6.05 -7.52
C GLN A 25 -11.17 5.99 -6.13
N VAL A 26 -10.33 6.98 -5.80
CA VAL A 26 -9.58 7.02 -4.55
C VAL A 26 -9.88 8.30 -3.81
N ARG A 27 -10.23 8.18 -2.52
CA ARG A 27 -10.31 9.31 -1.60
C ARG A 27 -9.11 9.27 -0.68
N HIS A 28 -8.25 10.28 -0.78
CA HIS A 28 -7.05 10.43 0.03
C HIS A 28 -7.32 11.34 1.22
N ARG A 29 -6.73 10.98 2.36
CA ARG A 29 -6.45 11.89 3.47
C ARG A 29 -4.98 11.77 3.80
N ARG A 30 -4.20 12.84 3.64
CA ARG A 30 -2.77 12.85 3.94
C ARG A 30 -2.45 13.97 4.92
N LEU A 31 -1.62 13.70 5.93
CA LEU A 31 -1.14 14.76 6.81
C LEU A 31 -0.40 15.82 5.98
N LYS A 32 -0.64 17.09 6.34
CA LYS A 32 0.02 18.24 5.73
C LYS A 32 1.52 18.21 6.02
N GLU A 33 1.88 17.90 7.26
CA GLU A 33 3.26 17.70 7.71
C GLU A 33 3.36 16.38 8.48
N ARG A 34 4.49 15.69 8.37
CA ARG A 34 4.70 14.36 8.96
C ARG A 34 5.79 14.45 10.01
N LEU A 35 5.63 13.74 11.12
CA LEU A 35 6.55 13.74 12.27
C LEU A 35 6.79 15.15 12.82
N ALA A 36 5.76 16.00 12.74
CA ALA A 36 5.77 17.41 13.14
C ALA A 36 4.71 17.73 14.20
N SER A 37 4.11 16.71 14.82
CA SER A 37 2.93 16.85 15.69
C SER A 37 1.75 17.55 14.98
N CYS A 38 1.63 17.33 13.67
CA CYS A 38 0.59 17.91 12.84
C CYS A 38 -0.66 17.03 12.87
N ASP A 39 -1.82 17.66 13.06
CA ASP A 39 -3.14 17.03 12.98
C ASP A 39 -3.99 17.58 11.82
N GLU A 40 -3.43 18.47 10.99
CA GLU A 40 -4.05 18.99 9.79
C GLU A 40 -3.95 17.97 8.64
N TRP A 41 -5.12 17.56 8.12
CA TRP A 41 -5.24 16.64 7.00
C TRP A 41 -5.59 17.37 5.70
N LEU A 42 -4.85 17.07 4.64
CA LEU A 42 -5.23 17.40 3.28
C LEU A 42 -6.09 16.27 2.71
N GLU A 43 -7.26 16.63 2.19
CA GLU A 43 -8.17 15.70 1.53
C GLU A 43 -8.21 15.99 0.03
N PHE A 44 -8.10 14.94 -0.78
CA PHE A 44 -8.13 15.06 -2.23
C PHE A 44 -8.55 13.75 -2.89
N ASN A 45 -8.96 13.84 -4.14
CA ASN A 45 -9.36 12.68 -4.92
C ASN A 45 -8.21 12.14 -5.78
N GLY A 46 -8.45 10.99 -6.37
CA GLY A 46 -7.55 10.38 -7.33
C GLY A 46 -8.24 9.19 -7.98
N SER A 47 -7.49 8.52 -8.85
CA SER A 47 -7.91 7.27 -9.46
C SER A 47 -6.72 6.33 -9.59
N THR A 48 -7.01 5.04 -9.69
CA THR A 48 -5.97 4.04 -9.95
C THR A 48 -6.50 2.92 -10.84
N SER A 49 -5.68 2.48 -11.78
CA SER A 49 -5.96 1.38 -12.69
C SER A 49 -4.94 0.27 -12.46
N VAL A 50 -5.42 -0.89 -12.01
CA VAL A 50 -4.61 -2.01 -11.53
C VAL A 50 -4.73 -3.19 -12.48
N ILE A 51 -3.60 -3.71 -12.96
CA ILE A 51 -3.53 -4.90 -13.81
C ILE A 51 -2.70 -6.01 -13.15
N ALA A 52 -3.09 -7.26 -13.40
CA ALA A 52 -2.27 -8.41 -13.05
C ALA A 52 -1.09 -8.54 -14.03
N ILE A 53 0.07 -8.95 -13.52
CA ILE A 53 1.29 -9.17 -14.29
C ILE A 53 1.95 -10.48 -13.83
N LEU A 54 3.07 -10.86 -14.45
CA LEU A 54 3.88 -12.03 -14.03
C LEU A 54 3.07 -13.34 -13.92
N GLY A 55 2.07 -13.52 -14.79
CA GLY A 55 1.19 -14.70 -14.74
C GLY A 55 0.33 -14.81 -13.49
N GLY A 56 0.05 -13.69 -12.82
CA GLY A 56 -0.72 -13.62 -11.56
C GLY A 56 0.14 -13.50 -10.30
N ALA A 57 1.46 -13.67 -10.39
CA ALA A 57 2.38 -13.50 -9.26
C ALA A 57 2.76 -12.03 -8.98
N GLY A 58 1.99 -11.08 -9.52
CA GLY A 58 2.22 -9.66 -9.34
C GLY A 58 1.08 -8.81 -9.89
N ASN A 59 1.09 -7.54 -9.53
CA ASN A 59 0.23 -6.52 -10.13
C ASN A 59 0.99 -5.20 -10.27
N MET A 60 0.49 -4.34 -11.14
CA MET A 60 0.98 -2.98 -11.32
C MET A 60 -0.20 -2.03 -11.41
N ASP A 61 -0.06 -0.83 -10.85
CA ASP A 61 -1.06 0.21 -10.98
C ASP A 61 -0.51 1.56 -11.42
N ASP A 62 -1.32 2.30 -12.18
CA ASP A 62 -1.11 3.69 -12.59
C ASP A 62 -2.07 4.57 -11.79
N ASN A 63 -1.52 5.44 -10.94
CA ASN A 63 -2.26 6.31 -10.04
C ASN A 63 -2.26 7.74 -10.56
N VAL A 64 -3.42 8.38 -10.49
CA VAL A 64 -3.58 9.82 -10.61
C VAL A 64 -3.93 10.38 -9.24
N LEU A 65 -3.17 11.35 -8.77
CA LEU A 65 -3.38 11.98 -7.46
C LEU A 65 -3.69 13.46 -7.67
N ASP A 66 -4.94 13.88 -7.41
CA ASP A 66 -5.40 15.27 -7.58
C ASP A 66 -5.04 16.13 -6.36
N MET A 67 -3.77 16.09 -5.96
CA MET A 67 -3.26 16.86 -4.84
C MET A 67 -3.53 18.36 -5.06
N PRO A 68 -3.95 19.12 -4.02
CA PRO A 68 -4.19 20.55 -4.16
C PRO A 68 -2.97 21.28 -4.73
N GLY A 69 -3.18 21.97 -5.84
CA GLY A 69 -2.16 22.75 -6.54
C GLY A 69 -1.34 21.99 -7.59
N CYS A 70 -1.33 20.65 -7.60
CA CYS A 70 -0.61 19.88 -8.62
C CYS A 70 -1.10 18.42 -8.69
N THR A 71 -1.84 18.08 -9.75
CA THR A 71 -2.07 16.66 -10.08
C THR A 71 -0.77 16.03 -10.55
N TYR A 72 -0.45 14.86 -10.03
CA TYR A 72 0.70 14.06 -10.49
C TYR A 72 0.31 12.59 -10.65
N ARG A 73 1.16 11.86 -11.38
CA ARG A 73 1.03 10.43 -11.58
C ARG A 73 2.13 9.67 -10.86
N ALA A 74 1.81 8.44 -10.48
CA ALA A 74 2.75 7.52 -9.88
C ALA A 74 2.36 6.09 -10.21
N ALA A 75 3.35 5.19 -10.25
CA ALA A 75 3.11 3.78 -10.46
C ALA A 75 3.46 2.97 -9.23
N THR A 76 2.68 1.93 -8.95
CA THR A 76 3.06 0.90 -7.98
C THR A 76 3.35 -0.41 -8.69
N LEU A 77 4.46 -1.06 -8.34
CA LEU A 77 4.75 -2.44 -8.74
C LEU A 77 4.63 -3.34 -7.51
N ARG A 78 3.93 -4.47 -7.63
CA ARG A 78 3.86 -5.51 -6.59
C ARG A 78 4.26 -6.86 -7.18
N SER A 79 5.10 -7.58 -6.47
CA SER A 79 5.45 -8.96 -6.82
C SER A 79 5.46 -9.87 -5.60
N PHE A 80 5.13 -11.13 -5.83
CA PHE A 80 5.09 -12.16 -4.80
C PHE A 80 6.27 -13.12 -4.96
N ASP A 81 7.06 -13.26 -3.89
CA ASP A 81 8.10 -14.28 -3.75
C ASP A 81 7.45 -15.54 -3.18
N ILE A 82 7.22 -16.53 -4.06
CA ILE A 82 6.59 -17.81 -3.70
C ILE A 82 7.44 -18.59 -2.70
N GLU A 83 8.77 -18.53 -2.78
CA GLU A 83 9.63 -19.30 -1.88
C GLU A 83 9.55 -18.76 -0.46
N LYS A 84 9.44 -17.43 -0.30
CA LYS A 84 9.36 -16.77 1.00
C LYS A 84 7.94 -16.55 1.50
N GLY A 85 6.95 -16.63 0.61
CA GLY A 85 5.56 -16.23 0.91
C GLY A 85 5.47 -14.75 1.29
N ILE A 86 6.18 -13.88 0.57
CA ILE A 86 6.29 -12.45 0.86
C ILE A 86 6.00 -11.64 -0.40
N TRP A 87 5.19 -10.60 -0.22
CA TRP A 87 4.97 -9.55 -1.20
C TRP A 87 5.98 -8.42 -1.02
N SER A 88 6.44 -7.87 -2.14
CA SER A 88 7.20 -6.63 -2.20
C SER A 88 6.41 -5.58 -2.98
N ILE A 89 6.39 -4.33 -2.50
CA ILE A 89 5.67 -3.20 -3.09
C ILE A 89 6.65 -2.06 -3.33
N TRP A 90 6.84 -1.65 -4.59
CA TRP A 90 7.66 -0.51 -4.97
C TRP A 90 6.78 0.65 -5.45
N TRP A 91 7.17 1.86 -5.09
CA TRP A 91 6.53 3.10 -5.53
C TRP A 91 7.45 3.87 -6.46
N LEU A 92 6.90 4.38 -7.56
CA LEU A 92 7.56 5.26 -8.51
C LEU A 92 6.76 6.55 -8.66
N ASP A 93 7.26 7.64 -8.11
CA ASP A 93 6.67 8.96 -8.28
C ASP A 93 7.06 9.56 -9.64
N GLY A 94 6.09 9.91 -10.48
CA GLY A 94 6.35 10.46 -11.82
C GLY A 94 7.10 11.78 -11.83
N ARG A 95 7.18 12.49 -10.69
CA ARG A 95 8.01 13.70 -10.53
C ARG A 95 9.49 13.37 -10.36
N TYR A 96 9.81 12.13 -9.98
CA TYR A 96 11.15 11.60 -9.78
C TYR A 96 11.31 10.29 -10.57
N PRO A 97 11.24 10.33 -11.91
CA PRO A 97 11.01 9.15 -12.75
C PRO A 97 12.17 8.14 -12.79
N THR A 98 13.31 8.46 -12.18
CA THR A 98 14.48 7.57 -12.06
C THR A 98 14.64 6.98 -10.66
N HIS A 99 13.76 7.32 -9.72
CA HIS A 99 13.83 6.88 -8.33
C HIS A 99 12.68 5.92 -8.01
N LEU A 100 13.04 4.64 -7.87
CA LEU A 100 12.14 3.62 -7.36
C LEU A 100 12.42 3.44 -5.87
N ASP A 101 11.39 3.59 -5.05
CA ASP A 101 11.52 3.55 -3.60
C ASP A 101 11.95 2.15 -3.10
N THR A 102 12.55 2.11 -1.90
CA THR A 102 12.84 0.86 -1.19
C THR A 102 11.54 0.03 -1.06
N PRO A 103 11.55 -1.27 -1.42
CA PRO A 103 10.33 -2.05 -1.39
C PRO A 103 9.81 -2.24 0.02
N MET A 104 8.52 -2.03 0.17
CA MET A 104 7.78 -2.46 1.35
C MET A 104 7.57 -3.97 1.28
N GLN A 105 8.03 -4.69 2.29
CA GLN A 105 7.94 -6.15 2.35
C GLN A 105 6.93 -6.61 3.40
N GLY A 106 6.11 -7.59 3.05
CA GLY A 106 5.02 -8.02 3.91
C GLY A 106 4.19 -9.16 3.36
N ARG A 107 3.06 -9.42 4.00
CA ARG A 107 2.07 -10.43 3.57
C ARG A 107 0.71 -10.13 4.16
N PHE A 108 -0.30 -10.83 3.68
CA PHE A 108 -1.62 -10.84 4.29
C PHE A 108 -1.71 -11.91 5.37
N GLU A 109 -2.27 -11.52 6.51
CA GLU A 109 -2.58 -12.41 7.61
C GLU A 109 -3.96 -12.01 8.16
N ASN A 110 -4.87 -12.98 8.30
CA ASN A 110 -6.22 -12.77 8.82
C ASN A 110 -7.00 -11.65 8.10
N GLY A 111 -6.88 -11.57 6.77
CA GLY A 111 -7.60 -10.61 5.93
C GLY A 111 -7.02 -9.18 5.92
N ALA A 112 -5.86 -8.95 6.53
CA ALA A 112 -5.16 -7.66 6.49
C ALA A 112 -3.71 -7.84 6.02
N GLY A 113 -3.29 -6.99 5.09
CA GLY A 113 -1.92 -6.93 4.60
C GLY A 113 -1.09 -5.99 5.46
N LYS A 114 0.08 -6.43 5.95
CA LYS A 114 1.02 -5.55 6.68
C LYS A 114 2.38 -5.62 6.04
N PHE A 115 2.94 -4.46 5.73
CA PHE A 115 4.19 -4.32 5.02
C PHE A 115 5.07 -3.29 5.69
N TYR A 116 6.39 -3.49 5.62
CA TYR A 116 7.36 -2.66 6.31
C TYR A 116 8.59 -2.43 5.43
N ALA A 117 9.21 -1.27 5.60
CA ALA A 117 10.57 -0.97 5.15
C ALA A 117 11.23 -0.02 6.15
N ASP A 118 12.55 -0.03 6.14
CA ASP A 118 13.35 1.04 6.74
C ASP A 118 13.66 2.06 5.64
N ASP A 119 13.52 3.34 5.96
CA ASP A 119 13.70 4.44 5.02
C ASP A 119 14.24 5.70 5.74
N THR A 120 14.39 6.80 5.01
CA THR A 120 14.75 8.09 5.54
C THR A 120 13.70 9.15 5.23
N PHE A 121 13.33 9.94 6.24
CA PHE A 121 12.48 11.11 6.07
C PHE A 121 13.21 12.33 6.59
N THR A 122 13.40 13.35 5.74
CA THR A 122 14.18 14.56 6.07
C THR A 122 15.60 14.25 6.58
N GLY A 123 16.21 13.19 6.03
CA GLY A 123 17.55 12.72 6.41
C GLY A 123 17.63 11.94 7.73
N LYS A 124 16.50 11.68 8.40
CA LYS A 124 16.44 10.86 9.62
C LYS A 124 15.93 9.46 9.30
N PRO A 125 16.50 8.40 9.90
CA PRO A 125 16.00 7.06 9.72
C PRO A 125 14.59 6.94 10.31
N ILE A 126 13.71 6.28 9.58
CA ILE A 126 12.35 5.97 10.00
C ILE A 126 12.03 4.53 9.62
N ARG A 127 11.03 3.96 10.31
CA ARG A 127 10.36 2.76 9.83
C ARG A 127 9.03 3.15 9.19
N VAL A 128 8.74 2.60 8.03
CA VAL A 128 7.49 2.79 7.32
C VAL A 128 6.63 1.55 7.49
N ARG A 129 5.31 1.73 7.61
CA ARG A 129 4.33 0.64 7.61
C ARG A 129 3.20 0.94 6.65
N PHE A 130 2.87 -0.03 5.81
CA PHE A 130 1.61 -0.05 5.08
C PHE A 130 0.65 -1.06 5.72
N ILE A 131 -0.62 -0.68 5.81
CA ILE A 131 -1.72 -1.57 6.17
C ILE A 131 -2.73 -1.58 5.02
N TRP A 132 -3.03 -2.77 4.51
CA TRP A 132 -4.17 -3.02 3.64
C TRP A 132 -5.26 -3.70 4.46
N SER A 133 -6.50 -3.21 4.36
CA SER A 133 -7.65 -3.76 5.07
C SER A 133 -8.93 -3.67 4.23
N MET A 134 -9.97 -4.37 4.67
CA MET A 134 -11.29 -4.40 4.04
C MET A 134 -12.37 -4.00 5.08
N PRO A 135 -12.52 -2.69 5.40
CA PRO A 135 -13.49 -2.23 6.39
C PRO A 135 -14.96 -2.58 6.07
N ALA A 136 -15.29 -2.76 4.79
CA ALA A 136 -16.58 -3.24 4.31
C ALA A 136 -16.36 -4.04 3.01
N PRO A 137 -17.31 -4.91 2.59
CA PRO A 137 -17.20 -5.64 1.33
C PRO A 137 -16.91 -4.72 0.14
N ASP A 138 -15.93 -5.09 -0.69
CA ASP A 138 -15.49 -4.33 -1.86
C ASP A 138 -15.07 -2.87 -1.60
N GLN A 139 -14.69 -2.55 -0.36
CA GLN A 139 -14.16 -1.23 0.01
C GLN A 139 -12.76 -1.38 0.60
N PRO A 140 -11.73 -1.66 -0.21
CA PRO A 140 -10.39 -1.75 0.30
C PRO A 140 -9.94 -0.39 0.84
N ARG A 141 -9.09 -0.45 1.87
CA ARG A 141 -8.41 0.70 2.46
C ARG A 141 -6.93 0.42 2.56
N TRP A 142 -6.14 1.43 2.21
CA TRP A 142 -4.71 1.46 2.45
C TRP A 142 -4.35 2.58 3.42
N GLU A 143 -3.39 2.31 4.31
CA GLU A 143 -2.87 3.28 5.27
C GLU A 143 -1.35 3.22 5.31
N GLN A 144 -0.71 4.37 5.43
CA GLN A 144 0.72 4.53 5.70
C GLN A 144 0.94 5.16 7.07
N ALA A 145 1.91 4.63 7.81
CA ALA A 145 2.40 5.22 9.03
C ALA A 145 3.93 5.26 9.09
N PHE A 146 4.47 6.26 9.76
CA PHE A 146 5.89 6.41 10.06
C PHE A 146 6.16 6.19 11.54
N SER A 147 7.34 5.66 11.85
CA SER A 147 7.84 5.48 13.20
C SER A 147 9.29 5.95 13.30
N VAL A 148 9.61 6.61 14.40
CA VAL A 148 10.97 7.09 14.74
C VAL A 148 11.61 6.30 15.88
N ASP A 149 10.89 5.32 16.45
CA ASP A 149 11.29 4.55 17.63
C ASP A 149 11.37 3.04 17.36
N GLY A 150 11.62 2.67 16.09
CA GLY A 150 11.77 1.27 15.67
C GLY A 150 10.44 0.51 15.54
N GLY A 151 9.31 1.21 15.53
CA GLY A 151 7.97 0.65 15.37
C GLY A 151 7.21 0.44 16.67
N ILE A 152 7.64 1.05 17.78
CA ILE A 152 6.93 1.03 19.05
C ILE A 152 5.68 1.93 18.96
N SER A 153 5.83 3.13 18.40
CA SER A 153 4.74 4.05 18.08
C SER A 153 4.70 4.39 16.59
N TRP A 154 3.53 4.80 16.12
CA TRP A 154 3.26 5.02 14.70
C TRP A 154 2.39 6.28 14.49
N GLU A 155 2.83 7.16 13.60
CA GLU A 155 2.03 8.29 13.08
C GLU A 155 1.43 7.88 11.73
N THR A 156 0.15 7.51 11.72
CA THR A 156 -0.59 7.34 10.46
C THR A 156 -0.66 8.69 9.77
N ASN A 157 -0.10 8.77 8.56
CA ASN A 157 0.08 10.03 7.85
C ASN A 157 -0.51 10.02 6.43
N TRP A 158 -1.05 8.89 5.99
CA TRP A 158 -1.80 8.80 4.74
C TRP A 158 -2.82 7.66 4.80
N ILE A 159 -4.04 7.94 4.37
CA ILE A 159 -5.14 6.99 4.23
C ILE A 159 -5.69 7.12 2.81
N MET A 160 -5.95 5.99 2.18
CA MET A 160 -6.64 5.87 0.90
C MET A 160 -7.85 4.95 1.06
N ASN A 161 -9.02 5.45 0.69
CA ASN A 161 -10.23 4.62 0.55
C ASN A 161 -10.53 4.45 -0.92
N PHE A 162 -10.74 3.21 -1.35
CA PHE A 162 -10.97 2.86 -2.74
C PHE A 162 -12.43 2.50 -2.96
N GLN A 163 -12.99 2.95 -4.07
CA GLN A 163 -14.31 2.58 -4.56
C GLN A 163 -14.17 2.16 -6.01
N ARG A 164 -14.79 1.05 -6.41
CA ARG A 164 -14.75 0.60 -7.81
C ARG A 164 -15.28 1.72 -8.71
N ALA A 165 -14.56 1.99 -9.79
CA ALA A 165 -15.09 2.83 -10.87
C ALA A 165 -16.12 2.02 -11.67
N GLU A 166 -17.24 2.66 -12.01
CA GLU A 166 -18.26 2.09 -12.91
C GLU A 166 -17.73 1.89 -14.34
#